data_AF-K7MS87-F1
#
_entry.id   AF-K7MS87-F1
#
_cell.length_a   1.000
_cell.length_b   1.000
_cell.length_c   1.000
_cell.angle_alpha   90.00
_cell.angle_beta   90.00
_cell.angle_gamma   90.00
#
_symmetry.space_group_name_H-M   'P 1'
#
loop_
_entity.id
_entity.type
_entity.pdbx_description
1 polymer ?
#
loop_
_entity_poly.entity_id
_entity_poly.type
_entity_poly.pdbx_seq_one_letter_code
_entity_poly.pdbx_strand_id
1 'polypeptide(L)'
;MSGLKHLIDRAKQHHNVKYVNITLSFLIGIKENTKFQKKLQNNEQMSGLKHLVDGAKQHHNVKYAGYWGGVKPATISMEHYDIALAEPVQSPGVLGNQPDIVMDSLAIHGLGLLHPKKVFNFYYELHAYLASCGTCAKRTAIVRAFDDFYPRDPTSHTIHISSVAYNSLFLGEFMQPDWDILHPAEDYDVVARAIGGCPIYVSDKPGNDNFDLLVTVIQILMLMLQRICLL
;
A
#
# COMPACT_ATOMS: atom_id res chain seq x y z
N MET A 1 16.54 3.93 24.82
CA MET A 1 16.54 4.77 23.59
C MET A 1 17.93 5.17 23.09
N SER A 2 18.97 5.31 23.92
CA SER A 2 20.34 5.59 23.42
C SER A 2 21.00 4.39 22.71
N GLY A 3 20.68 3.15 23.12
CA GLY A 3 21.32 1.94 22.59
C GLY A 3 21.00 1.63 21.12
N LEU A 4 19.74 1.75 20.70
CA LEU A 4 19.32 1.42 19.33
C LEU A 4 19.86 2.44 18.32
N LYS A 5 19.85 3.73 18.67
CA LYS A 5 20.43 4.80 17.86
C LYS A 5 21.94 4.58 17.67
N HIS A 6 22.64 4.22 18.75
CA HIS A 6 24.07 3.90 18.71
C HIS A 6 24.39 2.63 17.91
N LEU A 7 23.49 1.64 17.90
CA LEU A 7 23.58 0.41 17.09
C LEU A 7 23.38 0.70 15.60
N ILE A 8 22.40 1.52 15.25
CA ILE A 8 22.16 1.98 13.87
C ILE A 8 23.33 2.82 13.39
N ASP A 9 23.88 3.72 14.21
CA ASP A 9 25.03 4.54 13.85
C ASP A 9 26.31 3.69 13.67
N ARG A 10 26.52 2.66 14.51
CA ARG A 10 27.59 1.65 14.28
C ARG A 10 27.37 0.85 13.00
N ALA A 11 26.13 0.43 12.73
CA ALA A 11 25.83 -0.35 11.53
C ALA A 11 25.96 0.48 10.24
N LYS A 12 25.73 1.80 10.30
CA LYS A 12 26.03 2.74 9.20
C LYS A 12 27.53 2.94 8.96
N GLN A 13 28.36 2.82 10.00
CA GLN A 13 29.83 2.95 9.89
C GLN A 13 30.51 1.67 9.38
N HIS A 14 29.92 0.49 9.60
CA HIS A 14 30.42 -0.75 9.02
C HIS A 14 29.93 -0.90 7.58
N HIS A 15 30.82 -0.56 6.65
CA HIS A 15 30.69 -0.73 5.20
C HIS A 15 30.40 -2.19 4.80
N ASN A 16 29.14 -2.65 4.90
CA ASN A 16 28.55 -3.66 4.00
C ASN A 16 27.03 -3.89 4.15
N VAL A 17 26.33 -3.19 5.04
CA VAL A 17 24.86 -3.29 5.14
C VAL A 17 24.23 -2.19 4.27
N LYS A 18 23.72 -2.58 3.10
CA LYS A 18 22.80 -1.72 2.34
C LYS A 18 21.48 -1.67 3.08
N TYR A 19 21.33 -0.70 4.00
CA TYR A 19 20.00 -0.31 4.46
C TYR A 19 19.23 0.17 3.24
N VAL A 20 18.21 -0.58 2.83
CA VAL A 20 17.19 -0.06 1.95
C VAL A 20 16.54 1.06 2.75
N ASN A 21 16.78 2.32 2.37
CA ASN A 21 16.01 3.44 2.88
C ASN A 21 14.56 3.22 2.43
N ILE A 22 13.78 2.49 3.23
CA ILE A 22 12.33 2.42 3.09
C ILE A 22 11.83 3.80 3.50
N THR A 23 11.88 4.73 2.56
CA THR A 23 11.29 6.06 2.76
C THR A 23 9.79 5.84 2.70
N LEU A 24 9.17 5.67 3.88
CA LEU A 24 7.72 5.71 4.02
C LEU A 24 7.23 6.97 3.32
N SER A 25 6.46 6.78 2.25
CA SER A 25 5.92 7.88 1.47
C SER A 25 4.73 8.45 2.24
N PHE A 26 5.02 9.45 3.06
CA PHE A 26 3.99 10.16 3.81
C PHE A 26 3.18 11.06 2.90
N LEU A 27 1.87 11.12 3.16
CA LEU A 27 0.98 12.07 2.51
C LEU A 27 1.31 13.48 3.01
N ILE A 28 1.75 14.36 2.10
CA ILE A 28 2.13 15.75 2.42
C ILE A 28 0.98 16.75 2.21
N GLY A 29 -0.04 16.38 1.45
CA GLY A 29 -1.19 17.22 1.17
C GLY A 29 -2.31 16.42 0.51
N ILE A 30 -3.53 16.96 0.55
CA ILE A 30 -4.70 16.35 -0.11
C ILE A 30 -4.60 16.46 -1.63
N LYS A 31 -4.07 17.58 -2.14
CA LYS A 31 -3.93 17.86 -3.56
C LYS A 31 -2.69 17.18 -4.14
N GLU A 32 -2.66 17.05 -5.46
CA GLU A 32 -1.55 16.47 -6.17
C GLU A 32 -0.25 17.27 -5.93
N ASN A 33 0.86 16.56 -5.80
CA ASN A 33 2.16 17.19 -5.67
C ASN A 33 2.70 17.65 -7.04
N THR A 34 3.86 18.32 -7.03
CA THR A 34 4.52 18.84 -8.23
C THR A 34 4.84 17.77 -9.28
N LYS A 35 4.88 16.47 -8.93
CA LYS A 35 5.08 15.37 -9.88
C LYS A 35 3.96 15.31 -10.92
N PHE A 36 2.72 15.57 -10.52
CA PHE A 36 1.53 15.52 -11.39
C PHE A 36 1.21 16.87 -12.04
N GLN A 37 1.83 17.95 -11.57
CA GLN A 37 1.61 19.31 -12.08
C GLN A 37 2.58 19.71 -13.19
N LYS A 38 3.54 18.84 -13.56
CA LYS A 38 4.48 19.15 -14.65
C LYS A 38 3.72 19.31 -15.97
N LYS A 39 3.78 20.51 -16.55
CA LYS A 39 3.31 20.77 -17.91
C LYS A 39 4.17 19.97 -18.89
N LEU A 40 3.54 19.16 -19.74
CA LEU A 40 4.20 18.61 -20.92
C LEU A 40 4.58 19.79 -21.81
N GLN A 41 5.83 19.83 -22.28
CA GLN A 41 6.49 21.02 -22.84
C GLN A 41 5.85 21.63 -24.10
N ASN A 42 4.67 21.21 -24.58
CA ASN A 42 4.18 21.60 -25.91
C ASN A 42 2.67 21.79 -26.11
N ASN A 43 1.80 21.94 -25.10
CA ASN A 43 0.41 22.36 -25.36
C ASN A 43 -0.28 22.98 -24.14
N GLU A 44 -1.22 23.90 -24.38
CA GLU A 44 -2.17 24.50 -23.42
C GLU A 44 -3.12 23.49 -22.75
N GLN A 45 -2.80 22.19 -22.80
CA GLN A 45 -3.57 21.12 -22.20
C GLN A 45 -3.43 21.12 -20.68
N MET A 46 -4.58 21.10 -20.01
CA MET A 46 -4.71 21.06 -18.54
C MET A 46 -3.76 20.04 -17.92
N SER A 47 -2.82 20.50 -17.09
CA SER A 47 -1.98 19.64 -16.25
C SER A 47 -2.75 19.19 -15.00
N GLY A 48 -2.30 18.12 -14.36
CA GLY A 48 -2.81 17.68 -13.05
C GLY A 48 -3.30 16.24 -13.05
N LEU A 49 -3.66 15.75 -11.86
CA LEU A 49 -4.09 14.37 -11.65
C LEU A 49 -5.35 14.05 -12.48
N LYS A 50 -6.31 14.97 -12.57
CA LYS A 50 -7.53 14.80 -13.38
C LYS A 50 -7.22 14.48 -14.84
N HIS A 51 -6.29 15.20 -15.46
CA HIS A 51 -5.92 14.97 -16.86
C HIS A 51 -5.29 13.59 -17.07
N LEU A 52 -4.40 13.18 -16.15
CA LEU A 52 -3.80 11.83 -16.17
C LEU A 52 -4.89 10.74 -16.08
N VAL A 53 -5.88 10.97 -15.21
CA VAL A 53 -6.97 10.04 -14.95
C VAL A 53 -7.91 9.96 -16.14
N ASP A 54 -8.28 11.10 -16.72
CA ASP A 54 -9.12 11.18 -17.91
C ASP A 54 -8.44 10.49 -19.10
N GLY A 55 -7.15 10.77 -19.34
CA GLY A 55 -6.37 10.13 -20.40
C GLY A 55 -6.30 8.61 -20.24
N ALA A 56 -5.99 8.13 -19.04
CA ALA A 56 -5.91 6.68 -18.80
C ALA A 56 -7.26 5.97 -18.93
N LYS A 57 -8.34 6.62 -18.48
CA LYS A 57 -9.71 6.10 -18.66
C LYS A 57 -10.09 6.04 -20.13
N GLN A 58 -9.78 7.07 -20.90
CA GLN A 58 -10.10 7.15 -22.33
C GLN A 58 -9.30 6.12 -23.15
N HIS A 59 -8.03 5.92 -22.83
CA HIS A 59 -7.15 5.05 -23.63
C HIS A 59 -7.14 3.59 -23.20
N HIS A 60 -7.31 3.32 -21.90
CA HIS A 60 -7.08 1.97 -21.34
C HIS A 60 -8.23 1.44 -20.47
N ASN A 61 -9.29 2.23 -20.24
CA ASN A 61 -10.39 1.88 -19.33
C ASN A 61 -9.91 1.46 -17.92
N VAL A 62 -8.82 2.06 -17.46
CA VAL A 62 -8.21 1.76 -16.15
C VAL A 62 -8.71 2.69 -15.05
N LYS A 63 -8.63 2.22 -13.81
CA LYS A 63 -8.85 3.00 -12.59
C LYS A 63 -7.53 3.08 -11.82
N TYR A 64 -7.32 4.20 -11.13
CA TYR A 64 -6.17 4.38 -10.26
C TYR A 64 -6.54 4.11 -8.80
N ALA A 65 -5.67 3.39 -8.10
CA ALA A 65 -5.68 3.23 -6.65
C ALA A 65 -4.30 3.60 -6.10
N GLY A 66 -4.20 3.93 -4.82
CA GLY A 66 -2.94 4.28 -4.18
C GLY A 66 -3.01 4.16 -2.67
N TYR A 67 -1.86 3.88 -2.07
CA TYR A 67 -1.65 3.77 -0.63
C TYR A 67 -0.63 4.81 -0.16
N TRP A 68 -0.66 5.16 1.12
CA TRP A 68 0.31 6.04 1.76
C TRP A 68 0.66 5.50 3.15
N GLY A 69 1.91 5.68 3.58
CA GLY A 69 2.43 5.14 4.85
C GLY A 69 2.09 5.96 6.10
N GLY A 70 1.10 6.85 6.02
CA GLY A 70 0.75 7.83 7.06
C GLY A 70 0.75 9.27 6.55
N VAL A 71 0.43 10.22 7.44
CA VAL A 71 0.39 11.65 7.09
C VAL A 71 1.62 12.36 7.63
N LYS A 72 2.26 13.23 6.85
CA LYS A 72 3.44 13.95 7.33
C LYS A 72 3.00 15.06 8.30
N PRO A 73 3.51 15.10 9.55
CA PRO A 73 3.22 16.21 10.45
C PRO A 73 3.88 17.51 9.95
N ALA A 74 3.33 18.65 10.37
CA ALA A 74 3.89 19.99 10.16
C ALA A 74 4.06 20.42 8.68
N THR A 75 3.23 19.91 7.78
CA THR A 75 3.08 20.50 6.44
C THR A 75 1.94 21.52 6.44
N ILE A 76 2.14 22.70 5.84
CA ILE A 76 1.15 23.79 5.77
C ILE A 76 -0.24 23.29 5.32
N SER A 77 -0.30 22.38 4.36
CA SER A 77 -1.54 21.80 3.83
C SER A 77 -2.27 20.85 4.77
N MET A 78 -1.67 20.47 5.90
CA MET A 78 -2.20 19.48 6.83
C MET A 78 -2.29 20.00 8.28
N GLU A 79 -1.97 21.27 8.53
CA GLU A 79 -2.00 21.87 9.88
C GLU A 79 -3.39 21.76 10.52
N HIS A 80 -4.45 21.86 9.71
CA HIS A 80 -5.82 21.84 10.21
C HIS A 80 -6.27 20.48 10.74
N TYR A 81 -5.49 19.41 10.58
CA TYR A 81 -5.85 18.08 11.07
C TYR A 81 -5.21 17.69 12.42
N ASP A 82 -4.43 18.57 13.05
CA ASP A 82 -3.73 18.32 14.32
C ASP A 82 -3.00 16.97 14.34
N ILE A 83 -2.10 16.77 13.38
CA ILE A 83 -1.36 15.51 13.25
C ILE A 83 -0.38 15.38 14.41
N ALA A 84 -0.55 14.33 15.19
CA ALA A 84 0.39 13.92 16.23
C ALA A 84 1.36 12.89 15.65
N LEU A 85 2.67 13.09 15.85
CA LEU A 85 3.65 12.05 15.58
C LEU A 85 3.63 11.06 16.75
N ALA A 86 3.31 9.80 16.48
CA ALA A 86 3.35 8.73 17.45
C ALA A 86 4.44 7.73 17.07
N GLU A 87 5.28 7.34 18.03
CA GLU A 87 6.25 6.27 17.85
C GLU A 87 5.60 4.96 18.29
N PRO A 88 5.25 4.05 17.36
CA PRO A 88 4.63 2.79 17.74
C PRO A 88 5.60 1.95 18.57
N VAL A 89 5.14 1.54 19.76
CA VAL A 89 5.86 0.59 20.61
C VAL A 89 5.34 -0.80 20.31
N GLN A 90 6.18 -1.66 19.73
CA GLN A 90 5.79 -3.04 19.45
C GLN A 90 5.61 -3.83 20.75
N SER A 91 4.53 -4.61 20.82
CA SER A 91 4.33 -5.54 21.93
C SER A 91 5.27 -6.75 21.80
N PRO A 92 5.59 -7.46 22.90
CA PRO A 92 6.40 -8.68 22.83
C PRO A 92 5.82 -9.74 21.88
N GLY A 93 4.49 -9.81 21.75
CA GLY A 93 3.83 -10.72 20.82
C GLY A 93 4.05 -10.34 19.35
N VAL A 94 4.02 -9.05 19.02
CA VAL A 94 4.35 -8.58 17.66
C VAL A 94 5.82 -8.84 17.36
N LEU A 95 6.73 -8.53 18.30
CA LEU A 95 8.17 -8.79 18.15
C LEU A 95 8.49 -10.28 17.93
N GLY A 96 7.78 -11.18 18.61
CA GLY A 96 7.97 -12.61 18.46
C GLY A 96 7.46 -13.17 17.14
N ASN A 97 6.40 -12.58 16.58
CA ASN A 97 5.76 -13.05 15.35
C ASN A 97 6.28 -12.35 14.08
N GLN A 98 6.71 -11.10 14.21
CA GLN A 98 7.08 -10.22 13.10
C GLN A 98 8.23 -9.28 13.51
N PRO A 99 9.49 -9.78 13.50
CA PRO A 99 10.66 -8.93 13.62
C PRO A 99 10.93 -8.22 12.28
N ASP A 100 10.11 -7.22 11.95
CA ASP A 100 10.14 -6.53 10.64
C ASP A 100 10.87 -5.18 10.71
N ILE A 101 11.74 -4.94 9.73
CA ILE A 101 12.47 -3.70 9.48
C ILE A 101 11.52 -2.52 9.26
N VAL A 102 10.32 -2.73 8.71
CA VAL A 102 9.34 -1.64 8.52
C VAL A 102 8.77 -1.15 9.83
N MET A 103 8.48 -2.04 10.77
CA MET A 103 8.04 -1.62 12.09
C MET A 103 9.17 -0.92 12.85
N ASP A 104 10.42 -1.35 12.68
CA ASP A 104 11.59 -0.61 13.16
C ASP A 104 11.67 0.78 12.51
N SER A 105 11.42 0.88 11.20
CA SER A 105 11.40 2.16 10.48
C SER A 105 10.29 3.07 10.98
N LEU A 106 9.09 2.54 11.25
CA LEU A 106 7.98 3.29 11.84
C LEU A 106 8.29 3.71 13.28
N ALA A 107 8.97 2.88 14.06
CA ALA A 107 9.43 3.24 15.41
C ALA A 107 10.50 4.35 15.37
N ILE A 108 11.34 4.38 14.32
CA ILE A 108 12.39 5.40 14.14
C ILE A 108 11.83 6.73 13.60
N HIS A 109 10.95 6.67 12.60
CA HIS A 109 10.44 7.87 11.91
C HIS A 109 9.13 8.40 12.51
N GLY A 110 8.44 7.57 13.29
CA GLY A 110 7.09 7.82 13.79
C GLY A 110 6.01 7.68 12.70
N LEU A 111 4.78 7.53 13.16
CA LEU A 111 3.57 7.53 12.34
C LEU A 111 2.80 8.82 12.63
N GLY A 112 2.49 9.58 11.58
CA GLY A 112 1.63 10.77 11.73
C GLY A 112 0.17 10.37 11.80
N LEU A 113 -0.38 10.43 13.01
CA LEU A 113 -1.77 10.11 13.32
C LEU A 113 -2.62 11.38 13.32
N LEU A 114 -3.74 11.32 12.63
CA LEU A 114 -4.74 12.38 12.63
C LEU A 114 -5.47 12.41 13.96
N HIS A 115 -5.78 13.62 14.45
CA HIS A 115 -6.59 13.74 15.66
C HIS A 115 -7.96 13.05 15.45
N PRO A 116 -8.45 12.18 16.36
CA PRO A 116 -9.64 11.37 16.14
C PRO A 116 -10.88 12.15 15.70
N LYS A 117 -11.09 13.36 16.25
CA LYS A 117 -12.21 14.25 15.89
C LYS A 117 -12.11 14.86 14.47
N LYS A 118 -10.94 14.79 13.83
CA LYS A 118 -10.64 15.39 12.52
C LYS A 118 -10.47 14.34 11.41
N VAL A 119 -10.39 13.05 11.76
CA VAL A 119 -10.25 11.91 10.82
C VAL A 119 -11.35 11.91 9.77
N PHE A 120 -12.60 12.16 10.16
CA PHE A 120 -13.72 12.20 9.22
C PHE A 120 -13.53 13.31 8.17
N ASN A 121 -13.18 14.53 8.60
CA ASN A 121 -12.96 15.65 7.69
C ASN A 121 -11.78 15.39 6.75
N PHE A 122 -10.70 14.79 7.27
CA PHE A 122 -9.55 14.39 6.45
C PHE A 122 -9.95 13.44 5.32
N TYR A 123 -10.61 12.32 5.64
CA TYR A 123 -11.02 11.36 4.62
C TYR A 123 -12.07 11.96 3.69
N TYR A 124 -13.00 12.77 4.21
CA TYR A 124 -13.99 13.46 3.39
C TYR A 124 -13.33 14.39 2.35
N GLU A 125 -12.40 15.26 2.77
CA GLU A 125 -11.69 16.18 1.89
C GLU A 125 -10.80 15.43 0.88
N LEU A 126 -10.12 14.36 1.33
CA LEU A 126 -9.33 13.49 0.47
C LEU A 126 -10.19 12.84 -0.62
N HIS A 127 -11.28 12.18 -0.24
CA HIS A 127 -12.17 11.52 -1.18
C HIS A 127 -12.91 12.51 -2.07
N ALA A 128 -13.26 13.71 -1.58
CA ALA A 128 -13.87 14.76 -2.39
C ALA A 128 -12.91 15.26 -3.49
N TYR A 129 -11.64 15.46 -3.15
CA TYR A 129 -10.62 15.84 -4.13
C TYR A 129 -10.35 14.72 -5.14
N LEU A 130 -10.21 13.47 -4.68
CA LEU A 130 -10.04 12.32 -5.58
C LEU A 130 -11.27 12.12 -6.48
N ALA A 131 -12.49 12.35 -5.97
CA ALA A 131 -13.72 12.30 -6.75
C ALA A 131 -13.74 13.39 -7.83
N SER A 132 -13.28 14.62 -7.52
CA SER A 132 -13.20 15.70 -8.51
C SER A 132 -12.17 15.43 -9.61
N CYS A 133 -11.11 14.67 -9.30
CA CYS A 133 -10.14 14.15 -10.26
C CYS A 133 -10.64 12.90 -11.02
N GLY A 134 -11.81 12.36 -10.65
CA GLY A 134 -12.39 11.17 -11.25
C GLY A 134 -11.81 9.84 -10.74
N THR A 135 -10.93 9.81 -9.74
CA THR A 135 -10.31 8.57 -9.23
C THR A 135 -11.16 7.86 -8.19
N CYS A 136 -12.00 8.57 -7.44
CA CYS A 136 -12.75 7.95 -6.35
C CYS A 136 -13.89 7.06 -6.87
N ALA A 137 -13.77 5.75 -6.67
CA ALA A 137 -14.92 4.86 -6.70
C ALA A 137 -15.71 5.11 -5.40
N LYS A 138 -16.98 5.49 -5.50
CA LYS A 138 -17.88 5.67 -4.34
C LYS A 138 -18.07 4.38 -3.48
N ARG A 139 -17.44 3.27 -3.85
CA ARG A 139 -17.71 1.91 -3.37
C ARG A 139 -16.47 1.04 -3.17
N THR A 140 -15.25 1.58 -3.18
CA THR A 140 -14.07 0.74 -2.87
C THR A 140 -13.90 0.66 -1.37
N ALA A 141 -14.22 -0.51 -0.81
CA ALA A 141 -13.97 -0.86 0.58
C ALA A 141 -12.69 -1.72 0.69
N ILE A 142 -11.66 -1.44 -0.12
CA ILE A 142 -10.42 -2.21 -0.10
C ILE A 142 -9.58 -1.78 1.10
N VAL A 143 -9.05 -2.73 1.86
CA VAL A 143 -8.21 -2.49 3.04
C VAL A 143 -7.00 -3.41 3.01
N ARG A 144 -5.79 -2.85 3.22
CA ARG A 144 -4.57 -3.67 3.40
C ARG A 144 -4.76 -4.59 4.59
N ALA A 145 -4.69 -5.90 4.36
CA ALA A 145 -4.94 -6.92 5.37
C ALA A 145 -3.74 -7.14 6.29
N PHE A 146 -2.53 -6.82 5.81
CA PHE A 146 -1.28 -6.96 6.56
C PHE A 146 -0.18 -6.03 5.98
N ASP A 147 1.02 -6.13 6.55
CA ASP A 147 2.22 -5.41 6.12
C ASP A 147 2.62 -5.73 4.66
N ASP A 148 3.61 -5.01 4.13
CA ASP A 148 4.12 -5.22 2.78
C ASP A 148 4.69 -6.65 2.60
N PHE A 149 4.51 -7.22 1.41
CA PHE A 149 5.08 -8.50 1.04
C PHE A 149 6.55 -8.33 0.62
N TYR A 150 7.47 -9.09 1.23
CA TYR A 150 8.89 -9.08 0.89
C TYR A 150 9.28 -10.31 0.05
N PRO A 151 9.18 -10.27 -1.28
CA PRO A 151 9.42 -11.45 -2.12
C PRO A 151 10.85 -12.01 -2.02
N ARG A 152 11.82 -11.18 -1.61
CA ARG A 152 13.24 -11.58 -1.48
C ARG A 152 13.58 -12.23 -0.16
N ASP A 153 12.66 -12.26 0.79
CA ASP A 153 12.84 -12.92 2.08
C ASP A 153 11.88 -14.11 2.20
N PRO A 154 12.34 -15.34 1.91
CA PRO A 154 11.49 -16.53 2.02
C PRO A 154 10.87 -16.72 3.41
N THR A 155 11.50 -16.20 4.47
CA THR A 155 10.97 -16.33 5.84
C THR A 155 9.70 -15.50 6.05
N SER A 156 9.53 -14.42 5.28
CA SER A 156 8.35 -13.56 5.38
C SER A 156 7.13 -14.17 4.68
N HIS A 157 7.32 -15.09 3.73
CA HIS A 157 6.23 -15.50 2.83
C HIS A 157 5.11 -16.24 3.56
N THR A 158 5.47 -17.25 4.36
CA THR A 158 4.48 -18.04 5.13
C THR A 158 3.78 -17.17 6.19
N ILE A 159 4.54 -16.30 6.87
CA ILE A 159 3.99 -15.39 7.88
C ILE A 159 3.00 -14.44 7.20
N HIS A 160 3.40 -13.82 6.09
CA HIS A 160 2.55 -12.91 5.34
C HIS A 160 1.26 -13.59 4.88
N ILE A 161 1.32 -14.73 4.18
CA ILE A 161 0.12 -15.45 3.71
C ILE A 161 -0.80 -15.86 4.88
N SER A 162 -0.24 -16.36 5.98
CA SER A 162 -1.04 -16.76 7.14
C SER A 162 -1.69 -15.56 7.85
N SER A 163 -0.95 -14.44 7.99
CA SER A 163 -1.45 -13.21 8.59
C SER A 163 -2.54 -12.54 7.74
N VAL A 164 -2.35 -12.42 6.42
CA VAL A 164 -3.40 -11.86 5.54
C VAL A 164 -4.63 -12.75 5.51
N ALA A 165 -4.48 -14.08 5.49
CA ALA A 165 -5.60 -15.01 5.51
C ALA A 165 -6.39 -14.92 6.83
N TYR A 166 -5.68 -14.91 7.97
CA TYR A 166 -6.30 -14.77 9.28
C TYR A 166 -7.03 -13.42 9.43
N ASN A 167 -6.38 -12.31 9.07
CA ASN A 167 -6.99 -10.99 9.15
C ASN A 167 -8.17 -10.85 8.19
N SER A 168 -8.14 -11.54 7.05
CA SER A 168 -9.23 -11.55 6.07
C SER A 168 -10.52 -12.18 6.60
N LEU A 169 -10.44 -13.12 7.57
CA LEU A 169 -11.63 -13.69 8.20
C LEU A 169 -12.45 -12.63 8.94
N PHE A 170 -11.81 -11.60 9.48
CA PHE A 170 -12.48 -10.49 10.15
C PHE A 170 -12.77 -9.33 9.19
N LEU A 171 -11.76 -8.90 8.42
CA LEU A 171 -11.88 -7.76 7.51
C LEU A 171 -12.90 -8.02 6.39
N GLY A 172 -12.95 -9.26 5.89
CA GLY A 172 -13.86 -9.71 4.83
C GLY A 172 -15.34 -9.49 5.10
N GLU A 173 -15.73 -9.34 6.37
CA GLU A 173 -17.12 -9.12 6.77
C GLU A 173 -17.64 -7.71 6.41
N PHE A 174 -16.75 -6.73 6.24
CA PHE A 174 -17.14 -5.33 5.98
C PHE A 174 -16.26 -4.60 4.97
N MET A 175 -15.12 -5.17 4.59
CA MET A 175 -14.15 -4.63 3.63
C MET A 175 -13.57 -5.75 2.76
N GLN A 176 -13.12 -5.40 1.56
CA GLN A 176 -12.36 -6.31 0.69
C GLN A 176 -10.90 -6.33 1.16
N PRO A 177 -10.39 -7.43 1.74
CA PRO A 177 -9.01 -7.50 2.15
C PRO A 177 -8.08 -7.49 0.93
N ASP A 178 -7.02 -6.71 1.04
CA ASP A 178 -5.93 -6.59 0.11
C ASP A 178 -4.69 -7.27 0.70
N TRP A 179 -4.21 -8.30 -0.01
CA TRP A 179 -3.07 -9.12 0.40
C TRP A 179 -1.75 -8.56 -0.16
N ASP A 180 -1.73 -7.31 -0.59
CA ASP A 180 -0.59 -6.63 -1.20
C ASP A 180 -0.26 -7.14 -2.62
N ILE A 181 0.77 -6.57 -3.22
CA ILE A 181 1.20 -6.80 -4.59
C ILE A 181 1.60 -8.27 -4.82
N LEU A 182 1.12 -8.85 -5.93
CA LEU A 182 1.54 -10.16 -6.40
C LEU A 182 2.99 -10.09 -6.87
N HIS A 183 3.83 -10.90 -6.27
CA HIS A 183 5.20 -11.11 -6.71
C HIS A 183 5.43 -12.60 -6.97
N PRO A 184 6.12 -12.96 -8.06
CA PRO A 184 6.36 -14.34 -8.47
C PRO A 184 7.46 -14.99 -7.63
N ALA A 185 7.29 -15.02 -6.30
CA ALA A 185 8.29 -15.60 -5.41
C ALA A 185 8.12 -17.12 -5.30
N GLU A 186 6.90 -17.59 -5.07
CA GLU A 186 6.58 -19.01 -4.87
C GLU A 186 5.19 -19.35 -5.44
N ASP A 187 5.01 -20.53 -6.03
CA ASP A 187 3.74 -20.94 -6.66
C ASP A 187 2.56 -20.95 -5.69
N TYR A 188 2.82 -21.31 -4.42
CA TYR A 188 1.76 -21.35 -3.41
C TYR A 188 1.23 -19.95 -3.05
N ASP A 189 2.05 -18.90 -3.17
CA ASP A 189 1.62 -17.51 -2.91
C ASP A 189 0.60 -17.08 -3.97
N VAL A 190 0.86 -17.43 -5.23
CA VAL A 190 -0.03 -17.19 -6.38
C VAL A 190 -1.37 -17.90 -6.18
N VAL A 191 -1.33 -19.19 -5.80
CA VAL A 191 -2.53 -19.99 -5.52
C VAL A 191 -3.29 -19.44 -4.31
N ALA A 192 -2.60 -19.10 -3.23
CA ALA A 192 -3.21 -18.56 -2.01
C ALA A 192 -3.93 -17.24 -2.28
N ARG A 193 -3.30 -16.32 -3.03
CA ARG A 193 -3.90 -15.04 -3.45
C ARG A 193 -5.11 -15.24 -4.34
N ALA A 194 -5.02 -16.18 -5.30
CA ALA A 194 -6.15 -16.51 -6.16
C ALA A 194 -7.34 -17.04 -5.34
N ILE A 195 -7.10 -17.94 -4.38
CA ILE A 195 -8.14 -18.51 -3.49
C ILE A 195 -8.68 -17.48 -2.51
N GLY A 196 -7.83 -16.60 -1.98
CA GLY A 196 -8.20 -15.57 -1.00
C GLY A 196 -9.16 -14.50 -1.53
N GLY A 197 -9.36 -14.44 -2.86
CA GLY A 197 -10.29 -13.50 -3.48
C GLY A 197 -9.88 -12.03 -3.35
N CYS A 198 -8.60 -11.77 -3.05
CA CYS A 198 -8.08 -10.41 -2.92
C CYS A 198 -7.89 -9.77 -4.31
N PRO A 199 -7.81 -8.43 -4.38
CA PRO A 199 -7.32 -7.77 -5.58
C PRO A 199 -5.94 -8.30 -6.00
N ILE A 200 -5.72 -8.47 -7.30
CA ILE A 200 -4.44 -8.87 -7.87
C ILE A 200 -3.79 -7.62 -8.45
N TYR A 201 -2.66 -7.20 -7.89
CA TYR A 201 -1.83 -6.13 -8.43
C TYR A 201 -0.51 -6.69 -8.94
N VAL A 202 -0.09 -6.26 -10.12
CA VAL A 202 1.22 -6.58 -10.69
C VAL A 202 2.08 -5.32 -10.63
N SER A 203 3.28 -5.43 -10.08
CA SER A 203 4.24 -4.31 -9.97
C SER A 203 5.43 -4.44 -10.93
N ASP A 204 5.45 -5.51 -11.74
CA ASP A 204 6.46 -5.68 -12.77
C ASP A 204 6.40 -4.53 -13.78
N LYS A 205 7.55 -4.24 -14.39
CA LYS A 205 7.60 -3.22 -15.43
C LYS A 205 6.78 -3.71 -16.63
N PRO A 206 5.98 -2.85 -17.29
CA PRO A 206 5.24 -3.25 -18.48
C PRO A 206 6.15 -3.95 -19.50
N GLY A 207 5.80 -5.18 -19.88
CA GLY A 207 6.57 -6.01 -20.81
C GLY A 207 7.56 -6.98 -20.16
N ASN A 208 7.74 -6.89 -18.84
CA ASN A 208 8.48 -7.87 -18.04
C ASN A 208 7.54 -8.77 -17.21
N ASP A 209 6.23 -8.61 -17.38
CA ASP A 209 5.21 -9.34 -16.65
C ASP A 209 5.28 -10.85 -16.98
N ASN A 210 5.19 -11.68 -15.96
CA ASN A 210 5.07 -13.13 -16.15
C ASN A 210 3.60 -13.48 -16.49
N PHE A 211 3.28 -13.50 -17.78
CA PHE A 211 1.94 -13.80 -18.27
C PHE A 211 1.45 -15.19 -17.86
N ASP A 212 2.34 -16.18 -17.75
CA ASP A 212 1.96 -17.54 -17.36
C ASP A 212 1.35 -17.55 -15.96
N LEU A 213 1.90 -16.75 -15.03
CA LEU A 213 1.35 -16.60 -13.68
C LEU A 213 -0.02 -15.93 -13.68
N LEU A 214 -0.22 -14.90 -14.51
CA LEU A 214 -1.53 -14.26 -14.65
C LEU A 214 -2.57 -15.24 -15.22
N VAL A 215 -2.18 -16.07 -16.18
CA VAL A 215 -3.02 -17.13 -16.73
C VAL A 215 -3.38 -18.14 -15.63
N THR A 216 -2.41 -18.57 -14.81
CA THR A 216 -2.67 -19.48 -13.68
C THR A 216 -3.67 -18.88 -12.69
N VAL A 217 -3.52 -17.61 -12.30
CA VAL A 217 -4.46 -16.92 -11.41
C VAL A 217 -5.87 -16.90 -12.01
N ILE A 218 -6.00 -16.52 -13.28
CA ILE A 218 -7.29 -16.47 -13.98
C ILE A 218 -7.93 -17.87 -14.05
N GLN A 219 -7.14 -18.90 -14.34
CA GLN A 219 -7.63 -20.28 -14.38
C GLN A 219 -8.16 -20.74 -13.03
N ILE A 220 -7.44 -20.48 -11.93
CA ILE A 220 -7.88 -20.82 -10.57
C ILE A 220 -9.18 -20.07 -10.25
N LEU A 221 -9.24 -18.76 -10.52
CA LEU A 221 -10.45 -17.96 -10.29
C LEU A 221 -11.64 -18.48 -11.10
N MET A 222 -11.45 -18.84 -12.38
CA MET A 222 -12.50 -19.42 -13.22
C MET A 222 -13.00 -20.76 -12.67
N LEU A 223 -12.09 -21.63 -12.22
CA LEU A 223 -12.45 -22.92 -11.62
C LEU A 223 -13.23 -22.74 -10.31
N MET A 224 -12.88 -21.76 -9.49
CA MET A 224 -13.62 -21.45 -8.26
C MET A 224 -15.02 -20.91 -8.58
N LEU A 225 -15.14 -19.97 -9.52
CA LEU A 225 -16.43 -19.43 -9.96
C LEU A 225 -17.35 -20.52 -10.53
N GLN A 226 -16.81 -21.43 -11.34
CA GLN A 226 -17.56 -22.58 -11.84
C GLN A 226 -18.09 -23.47 -10.71
N ARG A 227 -17.29 -23.71 -9.66
CA ARG A 227 -17.72 -24.49 -8.50
C ARG A 227 -18.78 -23.77 -7.66
N ILE A 228 -18.68 -22.46 -7.49
CA ILE A 228 -19.67 -21.66 -6.77
C ILE A 228 -21.00 -21.63 -7.52
N CYS A 229 -21.00 -21.44 -8.85
CA CYS A 229 -22.23 -21.42 -9.65
C CYS A 229 -22.93 -22.78 -9.76
N LEU A 230 -22.25 -23.88 -9.42
CA LEU A 230 -22.80 -25.24 -9.40
C LEU A 230 -23.36 -25.65 -8.03
N LEU A 231 -23.23 -24.80 -7.00
CA LEU A 231 -23.83 -24.95 -5.67
C LEU A 231 -25.09 -24.09 -5.54
#